data_AF-A0A0P4W277-F1
#
_entry.id   AF-A0A0P4W277-F1
#
_cell.length_a   1.000
_cell.length_b   1.000
_cell.length_c   1.000
_cell.angle_alpha   90.00
_cell.angle_beta   90.00
_cell.angle_gamma   90.00
#
_symmetry.space_group_name_H-M   'P 1'
#
loop_
_entity.id
_entity.type
_entity.pdbx_description
1 polymer ?
#
loop_
_entity_poly.entity_id
_entity_poly.type
_entity_poly.pdbx_seq_one_letter_code
_entity_poly.pdbx_strand_id
1 'polypeptide(L)'
;MVCGIGCLGLTQDAYLLRCVRDIFTHYLHRFPVKTIRNYTTTFHPFLATLHGEVRLPVLEELRKVFLEVVRDNYLARRNISPLHLQVALSLLTELLQRNTMDWLEILSCSLLLPLLELLLTLEEQTTKRLATDLLQKVLQEAEDQGVPSRRVLVDQLRELVGRHMSWSSGRLFRVLRVVAVLHRPLLLEALPHVTRAVTRTEEKRGTGLDHTLR
;
A
#
# COMPACT_ATOMS: atom_id res chain seq x y z
N MET A 1 19.80 13.94 -21.18
CA MET A 1 20.20 13.68 -19.79
C MET A 1 19.55 14.73 -18.91
N VAL A 2 18.38 14.45 -18.34
CA VAL A 2 17.68 15.43 -17.49
C VAL A 2 18.14 15.20 -16.05
N CYS A 3 19.10 16.00 -15.60
CA CYS A 3 19.49 16.06 -14.18
C CYS A 3 18.54 17.04 -13.48
N GLY A 4 17.51 16.52 -12.81
CA GLY A 4 16.56 17.31 -12.02
C GLY A 4 16.95 17.41 -10.54
N ILE A 5 16.04 17.94 -9.72
CA ILE A 5 16.22 18.12 -8.26
C ILE A 5 16.67 16.83 -7.55
N GLY A 6 16.28 15.64 -8.04
CA GLY A 6 16.71 14.36 -7.48
C GLY A 6 18.23 14.16 -7.45
N CYS A 7 18.98 14.78 -8.37
CA CYS A 7 20.42 14.61 -8.46
C CYS A 7 21.23 15.41 -7.42
N LEU A 8 20.56 16.19 -6.57
CA LEU A 8 21.19 17.12 -5.61
C LEU A 8 21.36 16.53 -4.19
N GLY A 9 21.12 15.22 -4.01
CA GLY A 9 21.19 14.57 -2.69
C GLY A 9 19.98 14.91 -1.83
N LEU A 10 18.82 14.33 -2.15
CA LEU A 10 17.53 14.69 -1.55
C LEU A 10 17.51 14.52 -0.04
N THR A 11 18.17 13.48 0.45
CA THR A 11 18.23 13.16 1.89
C THR A 11 19.15 14.08 2.68
N GLN A 12 20.02 14.83 2.01
CA GLN A 12 21.02 15.71 2.63
C GLN A 12 20.50 17.14 2.82
N ASP A 13 19.45 17.52 2.09
CA ASP A 13 18.86 18.86 2.15
C ASP A 13 17.36 18.79 2.47
N ALA A 14 17.00 19.24 3.68
CA ALA A 14 15.62 19.24 4.17
C ALA A 14 14.67 20.13 3.33
N TYR A 15 15.18 21.20 2.72
CA TYR A 15 14.39 22.07 1.84
C TYR A 15 14.07 21.34 0.53
N LEU A 16 15.06 20.69 -0.10
CA LEU A 16 14.84 19.91 -1.32
C LEU A 16 13.89 18.73 -1.07
N LEU A 17 14.07 18.02 0.05
CA LEU A 17 13.18 16.95 0.45
C LEU A 17 11.73 17.44 0.58
N ARG A 18 11.52 18.60 1.23
CA ARG A 18 10.19 19.21 1.35
C ARG A 18 9.62 19.56 -0.02
N CYS A 19 10.38 20.20 -0.91
CA CYS A 19 9.92 20.52 -2.26
C CYS A 19 9.48 19.28 -3.05
N VAL A 20 10.25 18.19 -2.96
CA VAL A 20 9.88 16.92 -3.62
C VAL A 20 8.61 16.31 -3.02
N ARG A 21 8.46 16.35 -1.69
CA ARG A 21 7.24 15.89 -1.02
C ARG A 21 6.02 16.72 -1.45
N ASP A 22 6.17 18.03 -1.57
CA ASP A 22 5.11 18.94 -2.03
C ASP A 22 4.72 18.64 -3.48
N ILE A 23 5.70 18.38 -4.35
CA ILE A 23 5.46 17.97 -5.75
C ILE A 23 4.62 16.70 -5.78
N PHE A 24 5.01 15.64 -5.06
CA PHE A 24 4.23 14.41 -5.04
C PHE A 24 2.83 14.62 -4.49
N THR A 25 2.70 15.34 -3.37
CA THR A 25 1.41 15.57 -2.71
C THR A 25 0.45 16.39 -3.58
N HIS A 26 0.92 17.43 -4.25
CA HIS A 26 0.06 18.35 -4.99
C HIS A 26 -0.22 17.94 -6.43
N TYR A 27 0.66 17.14 -7.05
CA TYR A 27 0.56 16.82 -8.47
C TYR A 27 0.15 15.38 -8.78
N LEU A 28 0.21 14.44 -7.82
CA LEU A 28 -0.13 13.04 -8.07
C LEU A 28 -1.56 12.88 -8.61
N HIS A 29 -2.52 13.61 -8.06
CA HIS A 29 -3.92 13.50 -8.48
C HIS A 29 -4.27 14.34 -9.72
N ARG A 30 -3.32 15.14 -10.25
CA ARG A 30 -3.58 16.07 -11.37
C ARG A 30 -3.42 15.42 -12.74
N PHE A 31 -2.83 14.24 -12.82
CA PHE A 31 -2.60 13.53 -14.07
C PHE A 31 -3.40 12.23 -14.11
N PRO A 32 -4.00 11.87 -15.25
CA PRO A 32 -4.64 10.58 -15.41
C PRO A 32 -3.60 9.46 -15.40
N VAL A 33 -3.96 8.30 -14.84
CA VAL A 33 -3.10 7.10 -14.83
C VAL A 33 -3.30 6.25 -16.09
N LYS A 34 -4.52 6.21 -16.63
CA LYS A 34 -4.88 5.50 -17.86
C LYS A 34 -5.73 6.40 -18.75
N THR A 35 -5.33 6.55 -20.00
CA THR A 35 -6.19 7.02 -21.09
C THR A 35 -6.06 6.01 -22.22
N ILE A 36 -7.14 5.33 -22.61
CA ILE A 36 -7.18 4.54 -23.84
C ILE A 36 -8.36 5.02 -24.68
N ARG A 37 -8.05 5.82 -25.70
CA ARG A 37 -8.51 5.73 -27.11
C ARG A 37 -8.11 7.04 -27.81
N ASN A 38 -7.37 6.88 -28.91
CA ASN A 38 -6.97 7.90 -29.90
C ASN A 38 -5.64 8.64 -29.59
N TYR A 39 -4.55 8.08 -30.11
CA TYR A 39 -3.30 8.75 -30.53
C TYR A 39 -2.46 9.57 -29.53
N THR A 40 -2.76 9.60 -28.23
CA THR A 40 -1.88 10.24 -27.23
C THR A 40 -1.66 9.34 -26.01
N THR A 41 -0.47 8.75 -25.91
CA THR A 41 -0.06 8.00 -24.73
C THR A 41 0.27 9.00 -23.62
N THR A 42 -0.73 9.36 -22.81
CA THR A 42 -0.51 10.17 -21.61
C THR A 42 0.04 9.28 -20.51
N PHE A 43 1.37 9.24 -20.39
CA PHE A 43 2.04 8.62 -19.26
C PHE A 43 1.97 9.56 -18.06
N HIS A 44 1.47 9.06 -16.93
CA HIS A 44 1.55 9.78 -15.67
C HIS A 44 3.03 10.14 -15.41
N PRO A 45 3.39 11.43 -15.17
CA PRO A 45 4.79 11.85 -15.08
C PRO A 45 5.60 11.04 -14.05
N PHE A 46 4.98 10.72 -12.92
CA PHE A 46 5.64 9.90 -11.89
C PHE A 46 5.91 8.45 -12.32
N LEU A 47 5.10 7.85 -13.22
CA LEU A 47 5.42 6.53 -13.77
C LEU A 47 6.72 6.60 -14.58
N ALA A 48 6.88 7.65 -15.40
CA ALA A 48 8.07 7.84 -16.22
C ALA A 48 9.31 8.11 -15.35
N THR A 49 9.19 8.92 -14.30
CA THR A 49 10.33 9.25 -13.43
C THR A 49 10.73 8.11 -12.51
N LEU A 50 9.77 7.34 -11.97
CA LEU A 50 10.06 6.27 -11.01
C LEU A 50 10.54 4.96 -11.69
N HIS A 51 10.27 4.79 -12.98
CA HIS A 51 10.80 3.68 -13.80
C HIS A 51 12.02 4.06 -14.65
N GLY A 52 12.44 5.33 -14.65
CA GLY A 52 13.51 5.79 -15.53
C GLY A 52 14.88 5.18 -15.18
N GLU A 53 15.77 5.12 -16.18
CA GLU A 53 17.16 4.64 -16.06
C GLU A 53 18.12 5.68 -15.44
N VAL A 54 17.64 6.43 -14.43
CA VAL A 54 18.46 7.43 -13.71
C VAL A 54 19.51 6.72 -12.85
N ARG A 55 20.58 7.43 -12.43
CA ARG A 55 21.56 6.94 -11.46
C ARG A 55 20.86 6.26 -10.26
N LEU A 56 21.16 4.98 -10.03
CA LEU A 56 20.45 4.11 -9.09
C LEU A 56 20.25 4.71 -7.68
N PRO A 57 21.25 5.34 -7.02
CA PRO A 57 21.06 5.87 -5.66
C PRO A 57 20.02 6.99 -5.58
N VAL A 58 20.01 7.88 -6.58
CA VAL A 58 19.06 8.99 -6.67
C VAL A 58 17.63 8.47 -6.87
N LEU A 59 17.49 7.45 -7.71
CA LEU A 59 16.20 6.85 -8.01
C LEU A 59 15.62 6.12 -6.79
N GLU A 60 16.46 5.43 -6.02
CA GLU A 60 16.06 4.79 -4.76
C GLU A 60 15.59 5.80 -3.72
N GLU A 61 16.30 6.92 -3.52
CA GLU A 61 15.86 7.99 -2.62
C GLU A 61 14.51 8.55 -3.06
N LEU A 62 14.33 8.82 -4.35
CA LEU A 62 13.08 9.35 -4.88
C LEU A 62 11.91 8.37 -4.69
N ARG A 63 12.14 7.07 -4.93
CA ARG A 63 11.16 6.00 -4.70
C ARG A 63 10.76 5.91 -3.24
N LYS A 64 11.72 6.00 -2.31
CA LYS A 64 11.44 6.01 -0.85
C LYS A 64 10.56 7.20 -0.47
N VAL A 65 10.93 8.40 -0.90
CA VAL A 65 10.15 9.63 -0.63
C VAL A 65 8.75 9.54 -1.22
N PHE A 66 8.60 9.01 -2.44
CA PHE A 66 7.30 8.78 -3.06
C PHE A 66 6.43 7.84 -2.21
N LEU A 67 6.97 6.71 -1.76
CA LEU A 67 6.24 5.73 -0.94
C LEU A 67 5.81 6.31 0.39
N GLU A 68 6.67 7.09 1.05
CA GLU A 68 6.31 7.82 2.28
C GLU A 68 5.15 8.78 2.03
N VAL A 69 5.21 9.58 0.96
CA VAL A 69 4.14 10.53 0.61
C VAL A 69 2.83 9.80 0.34
N VAL A 70 2.85 8.70 -0.42
CA VAL A 70 1.64 7.94 -0.72
C VAL A 70 1.06 7.29 0.53
N ARG A 71 1.90 6.68 1.36
CA ARG A 71 1.49 6.12 2.66
C ARG A 71 0.82 7.18 3.52
N ASP A 72 1.48 8.31 3.74
CA ASP A 72 1.08 9.29 4.74
C ASP A 72 -0.06 10.19 4.26
N ASN A 73 -0.08 10.56 2.98
CA ASN A 73 -1.05 11.51 2.45
C ASN A 73 -2.25 10.87 1.74
N TYR A 74 -2.17 9.60 1.35
CA TYR A 74 -3.22 8.90 0.60
C TYR A 74 -3.79 7.70 1.35
N LEU A 75 -2.94 6.77 1.80
CA LEU A 75 -3.42 5.52 2.43
C LEU A 75 -3.82 5.72 3.89
N ALA A 76 -3.03 6.46 4.66
CA ALA A 76 -3.31 6.73 6.08
C ALA A 76 -4.26 7.91 6.31
N ARG A 77 -4.51 8.73 5.28
CA ARG A 77 -5.26 9.99 5.41
C ARG A 77 -6.77 9.73 5.39
N ARG A 78 -7.42 9.94 6.53
CA ARG A 78 -8.88 9.71 6.70
C ARG A 78 -9.78 10.60 5.83
N ASN A 79 -9.36 11.83 5.53
CA ASN A 79 -10.18 12.84 4.85
C ASN A 79 -9.66 13.15 3.43
N ILE A 80 -9.23 12.13 2.69
CA ILE A 80 -8.83 12.30 1.30
C ILE A 80 -10.06 12.27 0.37
N SER A 81 -10.04 13.10 -0.68
CA SER A 81 -11.04 13.01 -1.76
C SER A 81 -11.00 11.59 -2.37
N PRO A 82 -12.16 10.90 -2.50
CA PRO A 82 -12.21 9.57 -3.11
C PRO A 82 -11.55 9.54 -4.49
N LEU A 83 -11.78 10.55 -5.33
CA LEU A 83 -11.15 10.64 -6.66
C LEU A 83 -9.62 10.67 -6.58
N HIS A 84 -9.05 11.41 -5.62
CA HIS A 84 -7.60 11.49 -5.46
C HIS A 84 -7.01 10.15 -4.99
N LEU A 85 -7.73 9.45 -4.11
CA LEU A 85 -7.35 8.12 -3.66
C LEU A 85 -7.44 7.10 -4.79
N GLN A 86 -8.49 7.14 -5.62
CA GLN A 86 -8.63 6.26 -6.78
C GLN A 86 -7.48 6.45 -7.79
N VAL A 87 -7.04 7.70 -8.02
CA VAL A 87 -5.87 7.99 -8.85
C VAL A 87 -4.61 7.39 -8.24
N ALA A 88 -4.39 7.56 -6.92
CA ALA A 88 -3.24 6.99 -6.24
C ALA A 88 -3.22 5.46 -6.27
N LEU A 89 -4.34 4.80 -5.98
CA LEU A 89 -4.45 3.34 -6.06
C LEU A 89 -4.19 2.84 -7.48
N SER A 90 -4.74 3.51 -8.49
CA SER A 90 -4.49 3.17 -9.90
C SER A 90 -3.02 3.32 -10.27
N LEU A 91 -2.37 4.40 -9.81
CA LEU A 91 -0.96 4.68 -10.06
C LEU A 91 -0.07 3.60 -9.43
N LEU A 92 -0.36 3.20 -8.18
CA LEU A 92 0.36 2.14 -7.48
C LEU A 92 0.20 0.79 -8.21
N THR A 93 -1.00 0.47 -8.69
CA THR A 93 -1.23 -0.76 -9.47
C THR A 93 -0.42 -0.76 -10.76
N GLU A 94 -0.36 0.36 -11.47
CA GLU A 94 0.50 0.50 -12.67
C GLU A 94 1.99 0.41 -12.32
N LEU A 95 2.41 0.96 -11.18
CA LEU A 95 3.79 0.85 -10.71
C LEU A 95 4.17 -0.61 -10.45
N LEU A 96 3.31 -1.41 -9.83
CA LEU A 96 3.56 -2.83 -9.63
C LEU A 96 3.64 -3.59 -10.97
N GLN A 97 2.75 -3.29 -11.91
CA GLN A 97 2.68 -4.01 -13.19
C GLN A 97 3.90 -3.78 -14.10
N ARG A 98 4.50 -2.59 -14.04
CA ARG A 98 5.62 -2.21 -14.91
C ARG A 98 6.98 -2.53 -14.30
N ASN A 99 7.00 -3.04 -13.07
CA ASN A 99 8.22 -3.05 -12.30
C ASN A 99 9.15 -4.18 -12.69
N THR A 100 10.43 -3.84 -12.84
CA THR A 100 11.53 -4.79 -12.78
C THR A 100 11.86 -5.07 -11.31
N MET A 101 12.37 -6.28 -11.03
CA MET A 101 12.53 -6.86 -9.67
C MET A 101 13.08 -5.90 -8.59
N ASP A 102 13.94 -4.94 -8.95
CA ASP A 102 14.85 -4.21 -8.06
C ASP A 102 14.20 -3.41 -6.92
N TRP A 103 12.96 -2.92 -7.06
CA TRP A 103 12.25 -2.22 -5.96
C TRP A 103 10.85 -2.76 -5.67
N LEU A 104 10.49 -3.88 -6.29
CA LEU A 104 9.19 -4.50 -6.09
C LEU A 104 8.99 -4.92 -4.62
N GLU A 105 10.04 -5.45 -3.99
CA GLU A 105 10.00 -5.81 -2.56
C GLU A 105 9.72 -4.61 -1.67
N ILE A 106 10.45 -3.53 -1.88
CA ILE A 106 10.32 -2.30 -1.09
C ILE A 106 8.93 -1.70 -1.27
N LEU A 107 8.44 -1.66 -2.51
CA LEU A 107 7.11 -1.18 -2.87
C LEU A 107 6.03 -2.00 -2.15
N SER A 108 6.03 -3.31 -2.32
CA SER A 108 5.04 -4.20 -1.71
C SER A 108 5.08 -4.21 -0.18
N CYS A 109 6.28 -4.27 0.42
CA CYS A 109 6.47 -4.19 1.87
C CYS A 109 5.96 -2.85 2.44
N SER A 110 6.22 -1.74 1.76
CA SER A 110 5.85 -0.41 2.26
C SER A 110 4.35 -0.13 2.17
N LEU A 111 3.65 -0.80 1.24
CA LEU A 111 2.24 -0.56 0.97
C LEU A 111 1.28 -1.51 1.70
N LEU A 112 1.70 -2.74 2.00
CA LEU A 112 0.78 -3.79 2.44
C LEU A 112 0.00 -3.43 3.72
N LEU A 113 0.68 -3.11 4.82
CA LEU A 113 0.00 -2.75 6.07
C LEU A 113 -0.89 -1.50 5.93
N PRO A 114 -0.41 -0.36 5.37
CA PRO A 114 -1.25 0.80 5.11
C PRO A 114 -2.47 0.50 4.22
N LEU A 115 -2.32 -0.38 3.23
CA LEU A 115 -3.41 -0.79 2.35
C LEU A 115 -4.45 -1.64 3.09
N LEU A 116 -4.01 -2.57 3.95
CA LEU A 116 -4.90 -3.35 4.79
C LEU A 116 -5.64 -2.46 5.80
N GLU A 117 -4.96 -1.49 6.40
CA GLU A 117 -5.56 -0.49 7.29
C GLU A 117 -6.58 0.39 6.55
N LEU A 118 -6.27 0.81 5.31
CA LEU A 118 -7.20 1.54 4.46
C LEU A 118 -8.48 0.72 4.21
N LEU A 119 -8.36 -0.56 3.87
CA LEU A 119 -9.49 -1.47 3.64
C LEU A 119 -10.40 -1.65 4.86
N LEU A 120 -9.92 -1.40 6.09
CA LEU A 120 -10.77 -1.38 7.29
C LEU A 120 -11.76 -0.22 7.27
N THR A 121 -11.41 0.89 6.61
CA THR A 121 -12.17 2.15 6.65
C THR A 121 -12.93 2.47 5.37
N LEU A 122 -12.64 1.79 4.26
CA LEU A 122 -13.30 2.06 2.98
C LEU A 122 -14.76 1.56 2.95
N GLU A 123 -15.66 2.50 2.67
CA GLU A 123 -17.09 2.24 2.48
C GLU A 123 -17.52 2.33 1.01
N GLU A 124 -16.91 3.23 0.25
CA GLU A 124 -17.21 3.42 -1.18
C GLU A 124 -16.73 2.22 -2.01
N GLN A 125 -17.64 1.59 -2.75
CA GLN A 125 -17.39 0.33 -3.47
C GLN A 125 -16.32 0.46 -4.56
N THR A 126 -16.30 1.56 -5.30
CA THR A 126 -15.34 1.77 -6.41
C THR A 126 -13.91 1.85 -5.87
N THR A 127 -13.68 2.70 -4.86
CA THR A 127 -12.36 2.81 -4.22
C THR A 127 -11.96 1.51 -3.51
N LYS A 128 -12.91 0.84 -2.85
CA LYS A 128 -12.67 -0.47 -2.23
C LYS A 128 -12.25 -1.54 -3.24
N ARG A 129 -12.87 -1.55 -4.41
CA ARG A 129 -12.47 -2.45 -5.51
C ARG A 129 -11.03 -2.16 -5.95
N LEU A 130 -10.67 -0.91 -6.22
CA LEU A 130 -9.31 -0.54 -6.60
C LEU A 130 -8.26 -0.90 -5.54
N ALA A 131 -8.58 -0.71 -4.25
CA ALA A 131 -7.70 -1.11 -3.15
C ALA A 131 -7.56 -2.63 -3.05
N THR A 132 -8.63 -3.38 -3.33
CA THR A 132 -8.61 -4.85 -3.37
C THR A 132 -7.82 -5.36 -4.56
N ASP A 133 -7.96 -4.73 -5.74
CA ASP A 133 -7.19 -5.07 -6.95
C ASP A 133 -5.68 -4.82 -6.72
N LEU A 134 -5.33 -3.72 -6.04
CA LEU A 134 -3.95 -3.44 -5.63
C LEU A 134 -3.42 -4.50 -4.66
N LEU A 135 -4.21 -4.88 -3.66
CA LEU A 135 -3.83 -5.92 -2.70
C LEU A 135 -3.62 -7.28 -3.40
N GLN A 136 -4.51 -7.63 -4.33
CA GLN A 136 -4.38 -8.83 -5.14
C GLN A 136 -3.06 -8.83 -5.92
N LYS A 137 -2.67 -7.69 -6.48
CA LYS A 137 -1.37 -7.58 -7.17
C LYS A 137 -0.19 -7.76 -6.24
N VAL A 138 -0.17 -7.11 -5.08
CA VAL A 138 0.90 -7.31 -4.08
C VAL A 138 1.03 -8.78 -3.69
N LEU A 139 -0.09 -9.47 -3.47
CA LEU A 139 -0.09 -10.88 -3.07
C LEU A 139 0.31 -11.82 -4.21
N GLN A 140 -0.09 -11.50 -5.45
CA GLN A 140 0.31 -12.25 -6.63
C GLN A 140 1.83 -12.18 -6.86
N GLU A 141 2.44 -11.01 -6.72
CA GLU A 141 3.90 -10.89 -6.83
C GLU A 141 4.65 -11.69 -5.75
N ALA A 142 4.07 -11.80 -4.56
CA ALA A 142 4.63 -12.65 -3.51
C ALA A 142 4.60 -14.13 -3.86
N GLU A 143 3.57 -14.58 -4.57
CA GLU A 143 3.42 -15.96 -5.02
C GLU A 143 4.32 -16.26 -6.23
N ASP A 144 4.31 -15.37 -7.23
CA ASP A 144 5.01 -15.56 -8.50
C ASP A 144 6.52 -15.34 -8.37
N GLN A 145 6.95 -14.34 -7.58
CA GLN A 145 8.34 -13.91 -7.47
C GLN A 145 8.96 -14.17 -6.09
N GLY A 146 8.17 -14.62 -5.12
CA GLY A 146 8.62 -14.75 -3.72
C GLY A 146 8.79 -13.41 -3.01
N VAL A 147 8.26 -12.31 -3.58
CA VAL A 147 8.51 -10.94 -3.14
C VAL A 147 7.18 -10.19 -2.93
N PRO A 148 6.89 -9.70 -1.72
CA PRO A 148 7.70 -9.79 -0.51
C PRO A 148 7.68 -11.22 0.07
N SER A 149 8.71 -11.55 0.85
CA SER A 149 8.79 -12.89 1.43
C SER A 149 7.57 -13.20 2.30
N ARG A 150 7.18 -14.48 2.32
CA ARG A 150 6.03 -14.96 3.09
C ARG A 150 6.09 -14.58 4.57
N ARG A 151 7.29 -14.58 5.15
CA ARG A 151 7.52 -14.16 6.54
C ARG A 151 7.11 -12.69 6.76
N VAL A 152 7.48 -11.79 5.84
CA VAL A 152 7.13 -10.37 5.94
C VAL A 152 5.62 -10.19 5.84
N LEU A 153 4.96 -10.91 4.91
CA LEU A 153 3.50 -10.89 4.79
C LEU A 153 2.81 -11.31 6.11
N VAL A 154 3.27 -12.41 6.72
CA VAL A 154 2.75 -12.91 8.00
C VAL A 154 3.01 -11.92 9.13
N ASP A 155 4.21 -11.33 9.20
CA ASP A 155 4.56 -10.34 10.22
C ASP A 155 3.67 -9.08 10.12
N GLN A 156 3.36 -8.61 8.91
CA GLN A 156 2.45 -7.48 8.71
C GLN A 156 1.00 -7.81 9.02
N LEU A 157 0.52 -9.02 8.69
CA LEU A 157 -0.80 -9.47 9.13
C LEU A 157 -0.89 -9.58 10.65
N ARG A 158 0.15 -10.11 11.31
CA ARG A 158 0.24 -10.14 12.77
C ARG A 158 0.17 -8.73 13.34
N GLU A 159 0.87 -7.78 12.74
CA GLU A 159 0.84 -6.38 13.16
C GLU A 159 -0.55 -5.76 13.01
N LEU A 160 -1.20 -5.92 11.84
CA LEU A 160 -2.57 -5.47 11.61
C LEU A 160 -3.53 -6.02 12.67
N VAL A 161 -3.44 -7.33 12.95
CA VAL A 161 -4.29 -7.99 13.94
C VAL A 161 -4.04 -7.42 15.34
N GLY A 162 -2.78 -7.31 15.75
CA GLY A 162 -2.42 -6.74 17.05
C GLY A 162 -2.93 -5.30 17.21
N ARG A 163 -2.90 -4.53 16.12
CA ARG A 163 -3.38 -3.15 16.04
C ARG A 163 -4.88 -2.99 15.86
N HIS A 164 -5.68 -4.02 15.64
CA HIS A 164 -7.11 -3.79 15.31
C HIS A 164 -8.08 -4.74 15.97
N MET A 165 -7.59 -5.84 16.53
CA MET A 165 -8.43 -6.86 17.14
C MET A 165 -9.29 -6.30 18.27
N SER A 166 -8.69 -5.45 19.11
CA SER A 166 -9.32 -4.97 20.36
C SER A 166 -10.20 -3.73 20.22
N TRP A 167 -10.41 -3.19 19.02
CA TRP A 167 -11.34 -2.07 18.80
C TRP A 167 -12.17 -2.17 17.52
N SER A 168 -11.75 -2.99 16.56
CA SER A 168 -12.40 -3.10 15.25
C SER A 168 -12.47 -4.55 14.75
N SER A 169 -12.76 -5.50 15.64
CA SER A 169 -12.83 -6.95 15.35
C SER A 169 -13.63 -7.29 14.10
N GLY A 170 -14.87 -6.79 13.99
CA GLY A 170 -15.74 -7.06 12.85
C GLY A 170 -15.19 -6.53 11.52
N ARG A 171 -14.55 -5.36 11.51
CA ARG A 171 -13.91 -4.81 10.30
C ARG A 171 -12.64 -5.60 9.96
N LEU A 172 -11.86 -5.96 10.96
CA LEU A 172 -10.67 -6.78 10.81
C LEU A 172 -11.00 -8.14 10.18
N PHE A 173 -12.01 -8.85 10.69
CA PHE A 173 -12.43 -10.13 10.11
C PHE A 173 -12.93 -10.01 8.67
N ARG A 174 -13.61 -8.91 8.31
CA ARG A 174 -13.98 -8.66 6.91
C ARG A 174 -12.75 -8.53 6.01
N VAL A 175 -11.70 -7.83 6.46
CA VAL A 175 -10.44 -7.70 5.71
C VAL A 175 -9.69 -9.04 5.66
N LEU A 176 -9.58 -9.76 6.78
CA LEU A 176 -8.96 -11.09 6.80
C LEU A 176 -9.69 -12.08 5.88
N ARG A 177 -11.02 -11.98 5.74
CA ARG A 177 -11.78 -12.77 4.78
C ARG A 177 -11.42 -12.41 3.33
N VAL A 178 -11.19 -11.14 3.01
CA VAL A 178 -10.69 -10.75 1.69
C VAL A 178 -9.32 -11.36 1.44
N VAL A 179 -8.39 -11.27 2.40
CA VAL A 179 -7.07 -11.92 2.32
C VAL A 179 -7.20 -13.44 2.16
N ALA A 180 -8.16 -14.08 2.84
CA ALA A 180 -8.44 -15.52 2.70
C ALA A 180 -8.78 -15.93 1.26
N VAL A 181 -9.57 -15.09 0.58
CA VAL A 181 -10.01 -15.32 -0.80
C VAL A 181 -8.85 -15.06 -1.76
N LEU A 182 -8.07 -14.00 -1.54
CA LEU A 182 -6.97 -13.62 -2.43
C LEU A 182 -5.75 -14.52 -2.28
N HIS A 183 -5.39 -14.92 -1.05
CA HIS A 183 -4.18 -15.70 -0.79
C HIS A 183 -4.38 -16.59 0.47
N ARG A 184 -5.15 -17.67 0.31
CA ARG A 184 -5.46 -18.62 1.39
C ARG A 184 -4.24 -19.13 2.19
N PRO A 185 -3.11 -19.51 1.56
CA PRO A 185 -1.95 -20.03 2.30
C PRO A 185 -1.35 -19.02 3.29
N LEU A 186 -1.44 -17.73 3.00
CA LEU A 186 -0.93 -16.65 3.86
C LEU A 186 -1.79 -16.56 5.12
N LEU A 187 -3.11 -16.57 4.98
CA LEU A 187 -4.00 -16.51 6.12
C LEU A 187 -3.83 -17.74 7.02
N LEU A 188 -3.68 -18.93 6.44
CA LEU A 188 -3.47 -20.16 7.22
C LEU A 188 -2.23 -20.07 8.11
N GLU A 189 -1.15 -19.45 7.65
CA GLU A 189 0.05 -19.24 8.46
C GLU A 189 -0.12 -18.14 9.50
N ALA A 190 -0.92 -17.12 9.22
CA ALA A 190 -1.21 -16.05 10.17
C ALA A 190 -2.25 -16.46 11.24
N LEU A 191 -3.05 -17.52 11.01
CA LEU A 191 -4.12 -17.96 11.91
C LEU A 191 -3.69 -18.11 13.38
N PRO A 192 -2.55 -18.73 13.72
CA PRO A 192 -2.11 -18.83 15.12
C PRO A 192 -1.96 -17.46 15.80
N HIS A 193 -1.58 -16.42 15.06
CA HIS A 193 -1.50 -15.05 15.57
C HIS A 193 -2.90 -14.44 15.76
N VAL A 194 -3.83 -14.70 14.82
CA VAL A 194 -5.23 -14.29 14.93
C VAL A 194 -5.88 -14.92 16.16
N THR A 195 -5.79 -16.24 16.31
CA THR A 195 -6.37 -16.97 17.46
C THR A 195 -5.84 -16.43 18.78
N ARG A 196 -4.51 -16.26 18.90
CA ARG A 196 -3.91 -15.68 20.12
C ARG A 196 -4.40 -14.27 20.40
N ALA A 197 -4.58 -13.44 19.37
CA ALA A 197 -5.09 -12.09 19.55
C ALA A 197 -6.56 -12.08 19.98
N VAL A 198 -7.39 -12.98 19.42
CA VAL A 198 -8.79 -13.16 19.82
C VAL A 198 -8.86 -13.56 21.29
N THR A 199 -8.18 -14.64 21.69
CA THR A 199 -8.18 -15.13 23.08
C THR A 199 -7.74 -14.05 24.06
N ARG A 200 -6.64 -13.34 23.78
CA ARG A 200 -6.19 -12.22 24.61
C ARG A 200 -7.19 -11.07 24.69
N THR A 201 -7.93 -10.83 23.62
CA THR A 201 -8.95 -9.76 23.59
C THR A 201 -10.16 -10.17 24.41
N GLU A 202 -10.60 -11.42 24.32
CA GLU A 202 -11.69 -11.97 25.13
C GLU A 202 -11.35 -12.01 26.62
N GLU A 203 -10.15 -12.46 26.98
CA GLU A 203 -9.66 -12.45 28.37
C GLU A 203 -9.71 -11.03 28.97
N LYS A 204 -9.24 -10.03 28.21
CA LYS A 204 -9.25 -8.62 28.65
C LYS A 204 -10.65 -8.02 28.77
N ARG A 205 -11.59 -8.47 27.93
CA ARG A 205 -12.98 -7.96 27.90
C ARG A 205 -13.91 -8.70 28.87
N GLY A 206 -13.44 -9.79 29.49
CA GLY A 206 -14.27 -10.70 30.25
C GLY A 206 -14.91 -11.74 29.33
N THR A 207 -14.77 -13.02 29.68
CA THR A 207 -15.29 -14.14 28.91
C THR A 207 -16.81 -14.04 28.73
N GLY A 208 -17.29 -13.94 27.49
CA GLY A 208 -18.70 -14.05 27.14
C GLY A 208 -19.45 -12.77 26.77
N LEU A 209 -18.78 -11.61 26.72
CA LEU A 209 -19.45 -10.32 26.41
C LEU A 209 -19.42 -9.92 24.94
N ASP A 210 -18.59 -10.54 24.09
CA ASP A 210 -18.42 -10.10 22.70
C ASP A 210 -18.87 -11.17 21.68
N HIS A 211 -20.08 -11.00 21.16
CA HIS A 211 -20.65 -11.84 20.11
C HIS A 211 -19.94 -11.74 18.75
N THR A 212 -19.06 -10.75 18.55
CA THR A 212 -18.33 -10.58 17.28
C THR A 212 -17.04 -11.37 17.20
N LEU A 213 -16.51 -11.81 18.36
CA LEU A 213 -15.26 -12.59 18.46
C LEU A 213 -15.51 -14.11 18.50
N ARG A 214 -16.70 -14.53 18.94
CA ARG A 214 -17.21 -15.91 18.84
C ARG A 214 -17.66 -16.25 17.43
#